data_AF-A0A946WT86-F1
#
_entry.id   AF-A0A946WT86-F1
#
_cell.length_a   1.000
_cell.length_b   1.000
_cell.length_c   1.000
_cell.angle_alpha   90.00
_cell.angle_beta   90.00
_cell.angle_gamma   90.00
#
_symmetry.space_group_name_H-M   'P 1'
#
loop_
_entity.id
_entity.type
_entity.pdbx_description
1 polymer ?
#
loop_
_entity_poly.entity_id
_entity_poly.type
_entity_poly.pdbx_seq_one_letter_code
_entity_poly.pdbx_strand_id
1 'polypeptide(L)' 'MTVRPSFDSVLSIVEQLTVDEQLTLVDILKNRLAEVKRKQIATDIKNARQEFKNGECEVVSVDEILHDISS' A
#
# COMPACT_ATOMS: atom_id res chain seq x y z
N MET A 1 -26.12 -1.88 7.29
CA MET A 1 -25.13 -0.79 7.35
C MET A 1 -23.99 -1.27 8.25
N THR A 2 -22.82 -1.57 7.70
CA THR A 2 -21.67 -2.07 8.48
C THR A 2 -20.90 -0.86 9.00
N VAL A 3 -20.98 -0.60 10.31
CA VAL A 3 -20.21 0.46 10.97
C VAL A 3 -18.76 0.00 11.05
N ARG A 4 -17.84 0.82 10.54
CA ARG A 4 -16.40 0.56 10.70
C ARG A 4 -16.03 0.82 12.16
N PRO A 5 -15.46 -0.15 12.90
CA PRO A 5 -14.99 0.10 14.25
C PRO A 5 -13.85 1.12 14.25
N SER A 6 -13.77 1.95 15.29
CA SER A 6 -12.64 2.85 15.47
C SER A 6 -11.35 2.05 15.67
N PHE A 7 -10.20 2.68 15.39
CA PHE A 7 -8.91 2.04 15.62
C PHE A 7 -8.76 1.61 17.09
N ASP A 8 -9.14 2.48 18.03
CA ASP A 8 -9.08 2.19 19.46
C ASP A 8 -9.94 0.97 19.83
N SER A 9 -11.14 0.85 19.25
CA SER A 9 -12.00 -0.32 19.48
C SER A 9 -11.37 -1.60 18.95
N VAL A 10 -10.68 -1.55 17.80
CA VAL A 10 -9.96 -2.70 17.27
C VAL A 10 -8.79 -3.07 18.18
N LEU A 11 -8.05 -2.08 18.69
CA LEU A 11 -6.92 -2.31 19.60
C LEU A 11 -7.40 -2.99 20.88
N SER A 12 -8.47 -2.50 21.50
CA SER A 12 -9.06 -3.11 22.70
C SER A 12 -9.51 -4.56 22.47
N ILE A 13 -9.99 -4.91 21.27
CA ILE A 13 -10.35 -6.30 20.93
C ILE A 13 -9.10 -7.17 20.80
N VAL A 14 -8.03 -6.65 20.18
CA VAL A 14 -6.75 -7.37 20.06
C VAL A 14 -6.12 -7.62 21.43
N GLU A 15 -6.23 -6.67 22.36
CA GLU A 15 -5.72 -6.81 23.74
C GLU A 15 -6.42 -7.92 24.53
N GLN A 16 -7.64 -8.32 24.15
CA GLN A 16 -8.38 -9.42 24.79
C GLN A 16 -7.91 -10.81 24.31
N LEU A 17 -7.15 -10.88 23.20
CA LEU A 17 -6.60 -12.12 22.70
C LEU A 17 -5.45 -12.60 23.59
N THR A 18 -5.22 -13.92 23.63
CA THR A 18 -4.02 -14.48 24.23
C THR A 18 -2.76 -14.01 23.50
N VAL A 19 -1.60 -14.08 24.16
CA VAL A 19 -0.32 -13.68 23.55
C VAL A 19 -0.06 -14.43 22.24
N ASP A 20 -0.33 -15.73 22.20
CA ASP A 20 -0.12 -16.56 21.00
C ASP A 20 -1.07 -16.16 19.85
N GLU A 21 -2.32 -15.83 20.16
CA GLU A 21 -3.28 -15.32 19.17
C GLU A 21 -2.89 -13.94 18.65
N GLN A 22 -2.40 -13.05 19.53
CA GLN A 22 -1.88 -11.74 19.12
C GLN A 22 -0.68 -11.89 18.17
N LEU A 23 0.28 -12.77 18.50
CA LEU A 23 1.43 -13.06 17.65
C LEU A 23 1.00 -13.61 16.28
N THR A 24 0.05 -14.57 16.29
CA THR A 24 -0.51 -15.13 15.06
C THR A 24 -1.21 -14.06 14.21
N LEU A 25 -1.97 -13.17 14.85
CA LEU A 25 -2.65 -12.05 14.17
C LEU A 25 -1.63 -11.11 13.51
N VAL A 26 -0.54 -10.78 14.21
CA VAL A 26 0.55 -9.95 13.67
C VAL A 26 1.14 -10.57 12.41
N ASP A 27 1.41 -11.87 12.41
CA ASP A 27 1.98 -12.55 11.24
C ASP A 27 1.01 -12.59 10.06
N ILE A 28 -0.27 -12.84 10.31
CA ILE A 28 -1.31 -12.79 9.28
C ILE A 28 -1.41 -11.39 8.69
N LEU A 29 -1.44 -10.34 9.53
CA LEU A 29 -1.55 -8.96 9.08
C LEU A 29 -0.32 -8.52 8.26
N LYS A 30 0.89 -8.87 8.70
CA LYS A 30 2.12 -8.60 7.95
C LYS A 30 2.07 -9.23 6.56
N ASN A 31 1.68 -10.50 6.46
CA ASN A 31 1.57 -11.19 5.17
C ASN A 31 0.53 -10.55 4.26
N ARG A 32 -0.64 -10.22 4.79
CA ARG A 32 -1.70 -9.57 4.01
C ARG A 32 -1.30 -8.19 3.52
N LEU A 33 -0.66 -7.37 4.36
CA LEU A 33 -0.20 -6.04 3.96
C LEU A 33 0.92 -6.11 2.92
N ALA A 34 1.81 -7.10 3.01
CA ALA A 34 2.82 -7.35 1.99
C ALA A 34 2.16 -7.69 0.64
N GLU A 35 1.12 -8.53 0.63
CA GLU A 35 0.36 -8.83 -0.59
C GLU A 35 -0.35 -7.62 -1.18
N VAL A 36 -0.95 -6.76 -0.34
CA VAL A 36 -1.56 -5.50 -0.82
C VAL A 36 -0.53 -4.61 -1.50
N LYS A 37 0.65 -4.43 -0.89
CA LYS A 37 1.75 -3.65 -1.49
C LYS A 37 2.23 -4.27 -2.81
N ARG A 38 2.40 -5.59 -2.87
CA ARG A 38 2.78 -6.29 -4.12
C ARG A 38 1.77 -6.05 -5.23
N LYS A 39 0.47 -6.10 -4.93
CA LYS A 39 -0.60 -5.83 -5.89
C LYS A 39 -0.60 -4.38 -6.37
N GLN A 40 -0.34 -3.43 -5.47
CA GLN A 40 -0.22 -2.02 -5.84
C GLN A 40 0.94 -1.81 -6.82
N ILE A 41 2.13 -2.31 -6.49
CA ILE A 41 3.31 -2.22 -7.38
C ILE A 41 3.03 -2.87 -8.74
N ALA A 42 2.38 -4.04 -8.77
CA ALA A 42 2.03 -4.69 -10.02
C ALA A 42 1.04 -3.87 -10.86
N THR A 43 0.11 -3.17 -10.20
CA THR A 43 -0.84 -2.24 -10.85
C THR A 43 -0.10 -1.04 -11.41
N ASP A 44 0.78 -0.43 -10.63
CA ASP A 44 1.56 0.74 -11.03
C ASP A 44 2.46 0.42 -12.23
N ILE A 45 3.15 -0.73 -12.21
CA ILE A 45 3.95 -1.22 -13.33
C ILE A 45 3.09 -1.44 -14.58
N LYS A 46 1.88 -2.00 -14.43
CA LYS A 46 0.97 -2.22 -15.55
C LYS A 46 0.52 -0.89 -16.16
N ASN A 47 0.17 0.08 -15.32
CA ASN A 47 -0.26 1.40 -15.77
C ASN A 47 0.88 2.14 -16.48
N ALA A 48 2.06 2.19 -15.88
CA ALA A 48 3.23 2.82 -16.49
C ALA A 48 3.60 2.20 -17.85
N ARG A 49 3.52 0.87 -17.99
CA ARG A 49 3.73 0.19 -19.28
C ARG A 49 2.66 0.53 -20.31
N GLN A 50 1.42 0.72 -19.87
CA GLN A 50 0.31 1.08 -20.74
C GLN A 50 0.45 2.53 -21.24
N GLU A 51 0.78 3.47 -20.35
CA GLU A 51 1.05 4.87 -20.67
C GLU A 51 2.22 4.99 -21.67
N PHE A 52 3.30 4.25 -21.43
CA PHE A 52 4.44 4.20 -22.36
C PHE A 52 4.03 3.67 -23.74
N LYS A 53 3.24 2.60 -23.78
CA LYS A 53 2.74 2.02 -25.04
C LYS A 53 1.79 2.96 -25.78
N ASN A 54 0.99 3.73 -25.04
CA ASN A 54 0.03 4.68 -25.61
C ASN A 54 0.68 6.00 -26.04
N GLY A 55 1.97 6.22 -25.74
CA GLY A 55 2.63 7.50 -25.95
C GLY A 55 2.15 8.61 -25.01
N GLU A 56 1.51 8.22 -23.91
CA GLU A 56 1.02 9.13 -22.84
C GLU A 56 2.12 9.42 -21.80
N CYS A 57 3.32 8.86 -21.97
CA CYS A 57 4.48 9.28 -21.20
C CYS A 57 4.90 10.68 -21.64
N GLU A 58 4.86 11.64 -20.71
CA GLU A 58 5.49 12.94 -20.92
C GLU A 58 6.99 12.77 -21.13
N VAL A 59 7.50 13.36 -22.21
CA VAL A 59 8.93 13.48 -22.45
C VAL A 59 9.41 14.65 -21.62
N VAL A 60 9.77 14.38 -20.37
CA VAL A 60 10.41 15.35 -19.48
C VAL A 60 11.93 15.23 -19.59
N SER A 61 12.59 16.38 -19.70
CA SER A 61 14.04 16.51 -19.69
C SER A 61 14.61 16.23 -18.30
N VAL A 62 15.91 15.90 -18.25
CA VAL A 62 16.62 15.66 -16.98
C VAL A 62 16.56 16.87 -16.05
N ASP A 63 16.56 18.09 -16.61
CA ASP A 63 16.48 19.33 -15.84
C ASP A 63 15.10 19.50 -15.17
N GLU A 64 14.02 19.11 -15.84
CA GLU A 64 12.64 19.15 -15.29
C GLU A 64 12.48 18.13 -14.16
N ILE A 65 13.03 16.92 -14.31
CA ILE A 65 13.01 15.88 -13.27
C ILE A 65 13.77 16.35 -12.02
N LEU A 66 14.91 17.03 -12.21
CA LEU A 66 15.71 17.55 -11.09
C LEU A 66 14.99 18.68 -10.33
N HIS A 67 14.18 19.48 -11.02
CA HIS A 67 13.38 20.54 -10.42
C HIS A 67 12.27 19.99 -9.52
N ASP A 68 11.57 18.94 -9.97
CA ASP A 68 10.49 18.29 -9.22
C ASP A 68 10.96 17.58 -7.95
N ILE A 69 12.12 16.91 -8.00
CA ILE A 69 12.66 16.16 -6.84
C ILE A 69 13.24 17.09 -5.77
N SER A 70 13.64 18.30 -6.15
CA SER A 70 14.25 19.28 -5.25
C SER A 70 13.25 20.23 -4.58
N SER A 71 11.95 20.06 -4.85
CA SER A 71 10.84 20.84 -4.27
C SER A 71 10.09 20.07 -3.19
#